data_AF-A0A8D8PWM9-F1
#
_entry.id   AF-A0A8D8PWM9-F1
#
_cell.length_a   1.000
_cell.length_b   1.000
_cell.length_c   1.000
_cell.angle_alpha   90.00
_cell.angle_beta   90.00
_cell.angle_gamma   90.00
#
_symmetry.space_group_name_H-M   'P 1'
#
loop_
_entity.id
_entity.type
_entity.pdbx_description
1 polymer ?
#
loop_
_entity_poly.entity_id
_entity_poly.type
_entity_poly.pdbx_seq_one_letter_code
_entity_poly.pdbx_strand_id
1 'polypeptide(L)'
;MYMKVIFHLIFQTMLQRGIIILIPKLSWCQCLSFSRALHSAGETNSELVKRLLGQNEETWHEQKNSFLNNYDRDNLMETYKKLRFLGYSNENILEELRIMRLRPLTLNSRYRIYLDYGFDKKLISLSLLRHFVATLAHNIHKLKKDGYINKYKNVLANVNKKLKLENVEELDESLPLKHIHHEYLAQYLSLSLNMSRDEANYNLRKYTNLKCRSFKCIRENIDFLTKTFGFTHEKIRKHIYVLYSDKENALSVLKTYPKLGSTDFKDIIYSYPNIILLPLSNVRGVIECVEKFGYSRDHIAKVPMILLLNPSTLEARLNRIHTEDWYQPYVGLPRALNLAFSLPDIEKRRSILRDLNMKCVSMNLLACPKSYFNAYAKHGRDKLNGVDGVKYLASKLNVTHQEVIDKLQTHPYSRYVSLQQLNNSVHYLLTKFSQKEVYDNLQLVLYPMNVIESAVLKLEDTSHIDTTPCQDPSGSIKQEFILPLVLYLIEKENNFSGYGIWEEDEEKHSSVETSQVCMLSVKKKLKKPWTKRRRSVSILGNIAAS
;
A
#
# COMPACT_ATOMS: atom_id res chain seq x y z
N MET A 1 1.09 -32.12 -15.33
CA MET A 1 0.95 -31.33 -16.56
C MET A 1 -0.45 -31.47 -17.18
N TYR A 2 -1.00 -32.69 -17.26
CA TYR A 2 -2.36 -32.96 -17.78
C TYR A 2 -3.53 -32.23 -17.09
N MET A 3 -3.50 -32.03 -15.77
CA MET A 3 -4.57 -31.31 -15.04
C MET A 3 -4.67 -29.82 -15.38
N LYS A 4 -3.57 -29.17 -15.79
CA LYS A 4 -3.58 -27.74 -16.17
C LYS A 4 -4.24 -27.51 -17.53
N VAL A 5 -4.10 -28.45 -18.45
CA VAL A 5 -4.68 -28.38 -19.80
C VAL A 5 -6.19 -28.58 -19.75
N ILE A 6 -6.66 -29.52 -18.93
CA ILE A 6 -8.09 -29.78 -18.72
C ILE A 6 -8.78 -28.55 -18.09
N PHE A 7 -8.15 -27.91 -17.10
CA PHE A 7 -8.72 -26.72 -16.46
C PHE A 7 -8.80 -25.52 -17.41
N HIS A 8 -7.83 -25.39 -18.32
CA HIS A 8 -7.81 -24.29 -19.31
C HIS A 8 -8.87 -24.50 -20.41
N LEU A 9 -9.09 -25.73 -20.85
CA LEU A 9 -10.13 -26.10 -21.83
C LEU A 9 -11.54 -25.93 -21.28
N ILE A 10 -11.79 -26.30 -20.02
CA ILE A 10 -13.08 -26.10 -19.34
C ILE A 10 -13.36 -24.60 -19.18
N PHE A 11 -12.34 -23.81 -18.84
CA PHE A 11 -12.49 -22.36 -18.67
C PHE A 11 -12.77 -21.63 -19.99
N GLN A 12 -12.11 -22.01 -21.10
CA GLN A 12 -12.40 -21.45 -22.42
C GLN A 12 -13.78 -21.84 -22.96
N THR A 13 -14.21 -23.09 -22.74
CA THR A 13 -15.54 -23.54 -23.18
C THR A 13 -16.67 -22.87 -22.38
N MET A 14 -16.46 -22.54 -21.11
CA MET A 14 -17.41 -21.75 -20.32
C MET A 14 -17.48 -20.28 -20.76
N LEU A 15 -16.37 -19.71 -21.23
CA LEU A 15 -16.31 -18.34 -21.77
C LEU A 15 -17.03 -18.21 -23.12
N GLN A 16 -16.88 -19.20 -24.01
CA GLN A 16 -17.52 -19.18 -25.33
C GLN A 16 -19.04 -19.43 -25.29
N ARG A 17 -19.55 -20.08 -24.25
CA ARG A 17 -20.99 -20.43 -24.15
C ARG A 17 -21.86 -19.42 -23.40
N GLY A 18 -21.28 -18.32 -22.90
CA GLY A 18 -22.07 -17.26 -22.24
C GLY A 18 -22.78 -17.68 -20.94
N ILE A 19 -22.34 -18.74 -20.27
CA ILE A 19 -22.98 -19.32 -19.07
C ILE A 19 -22.52 -18.60 -17.77
N ILE A 20 -22.33 -17.28 -17.78
CA ILE A 20 -22.05 -16.53 -16.54
C ILE A 20 -23.07 -15.40 -16.39
N ILE A 21 -24.23 -15.77 -15.86
CA ILE A 21 -25.20 -14.85 -15.27
C ILE A 21 -25.09 -15.00 -13.75
N LEU A 22 -24.71 -13.90 -13.08
CA LEU A 22 -24.86 -13.60 -11.65
C LEU A 22 -24.31 -14.62 -10.62
N ILE A 23 -23.05 -14.41 -10.21
CA ILE A 23 -22.58 -14.78 -8.85
C ILE A 23 -22.02 -13.52 -8.19
N PRO A 24 -22.60 -13.00 -7.09
CA PRO A 24 -22.03 -11.86 -6.40
C PRO A 24 -20.91 -12.29 -5.44
N LYS A 25 -19.76 -11.62 -5.57
CA LYS A 25 -18.69 -11.46 -4.55
C LYS A 25 -18.26 -12.75 -3.83
N LEU A 26 -17.52 -13.61 -4.54
CA LEU A 26 -16.52 -14.46 -3.90
C LEU A 26 -15.23 -13.66 -3.72
N SER A 27 -14.85 -13.46 -2.46
CA SER A 27 -13.58 -12.91 -2.04
C SER A 27 -12.43 -13.79 -2.53
N TRP A 28 -11.78 -13.38 -3.61
CA TRP A 28 -10.53 -13.96 -4.08
C TRP A 28 -9.45 -12.91 -4.01
N CYS A 29 -8.65 -13.01 -2.96
CA CYS A 29 -7.20 -12.82 -2.97
C CYS A 29 -6.68 -13.27 -1.59
N GLN A 30 -6.80 -14.56 -1.31
CA GLN A 30 -5.72 -15.25 -0.60
C GLN A 30 -4.59 -15.37 -1.61
N CYS A 31 -3.74 -14.34 -1.69
CA CYS A 31 -2.41 -14.56 -2.22
C CYS A 31 -1.73 -15.51 -1.26
N LEU A 32 -1.56 -16.75 -1.71
CA LEU A 32 -0.63 -17.72 -1.16
C LEU A 32 0.75 -17.05 -1.10
N SER A 33 1.06 -16.43 0.04
CA SER A 33 2.44 -16.16 0.42
C SER A 33 3.06 -17.50 0.80
N PHE A 34 3.38 -18.32 -0.19
CA PHE A 34 4.38 -19.37 -0.03
C PHE A 34 5.73 -18.68 0.04
N SER A 35 6.06 -18.11 1.20
CA SER A 35 7.45 -17.92 1.57
C SER A 35 8.00 -19.32 1.87
N ARG A 36 8.44 -20.02 0.82
CA ARG A 36 9.52 -20.99 1.02
C ARG A 36 10.77 -20.15 1.25
N ALA A 37 10.96 -19.72 2.49
CA ALA A 37 12.29 -19.38 2.94
C ALA A 37 13.16 -20.61 2.64
N LEU A 38 14.16 -20.42 1.77
CA LEU A 38 15.22 -21.39 1.59
C LEU A 38 15.85 -21.62 2.97
N HIS A 39 15.54 -22.76 3.58
CA HIS A 39 16.13 -23.14 4.86
C HIS A 39 17.60 -23.49 4.62
N SER A 40 18.48 -22.57 5.02
CA SER A 40 19.78 -22.95 5.60
C SER A 40 19.53 -23.90 6.78
N ALA A 41 20.53 -24.71 7.16
CA ALA A 41 20.55 -25.74 8.21
C ALA A 41 20.12 -25.32 9.63
N GLY A 42 18.92 -24.75 9.77
CA GLY A 42 18.33 -24.28 11.02
C GLY A 42 17.19 -25.16 11.49
N GLU A 43 17.04 -25.24 12.81
CA GLU A 43 15.99 -25.96 13.53
C GLU A 43 14.60 -25.69 12.93
N THR A 44 13.85 -26.75 12.59
CA THR A 44 12.48 -26.61 12.07
C THR A 44 11.52 -26.09 13.16
N ASN A 45 10.34 -25.59 12.80
CA ASN A 45 9.38 -25.13 13.82
C ASN A 45 8.83 -26.29 14.67
N SER A 46 8.73 -27.48 14.08
CA SER A 46 8.41 -28.72 14.79
C SER A 46 9.47 -29.03 15.84
N GLU A 47 10.75 -28.99 15.47
CA GLU A 47 11.88 -29.16 16.40
C GLU A 47 11.91 -28.08 17.49
N LEU A 48 11.65 -26.82 17.14
CA LEU A 48 11.53 -25.74 18.11
C LEU A 48 10.47 -26.04 19.16
N VAL A 49 9.27 -26.48 18.74
CA VAL A 49 8.19 -26.79 19.68
C VAL A 49 8.51 -28.04 20.50
N LYS A 50 9.12 -29.06 19.89
CA LYS A 50 9.66 -30.24 20.60
C LYS A 50 10.59 -29.82 21.73
N ARG A 51 11.55 -28.92 21.44
CA ARG A 51 12.50 -28.37 22.41
C ARG A 51 11.80 -27.55 23.50
N LEU A 52 10.86 -26.67 23.15
CA LEU A 52 10.09 -25.88 24.12
C LEU A 52 9.28 -26.75 25.08
N LEU A 53 8.77 -27.88 24.60
CA LEU A 53 8.01 -28.84 25.40
C LEU A 53 8.89 -29.84 26.17
N GLY A 54 10.20 -29.85 25.92
CA GLY A 54 11.15 -30.79 26.54
C GLY A 54 10.91 -32.24 26.13
N GLN A 55 10.51 -32.47 24.87
CA GLN A 55 10.23 -33.82 24.34
C GLN A 55 11.48 -34.44 23.70
N ASN A 56 11.65 -35.75 23.89
CA ASN A 56 12.72 -36.53 23.29
C ASN A 56 12.34 -37.01 21.87
N GLU A 57 13.29 -37.59 21.14
CA GLU A 57 13.06 -38.14 19.79
C GLU A 57 12.01 -39.26 19.79
N GLU A 58 12.02 -40.11 20.82
CA GLU A 58 11.18 -41.31 20.90
C GLU A 58 9.69 -41.01 21.04
N THR A 59 9.33 -39.93 21.76
CA THR A 59 7.94 -39.53 22.00
C THR A 59 7.39 -38.58 20.94
N TRP A 60 8.27 -38.00 20.12
CA TRP A 60 7.91 -36.97 19.15
C TRP A 60 7.73 -37.55 17.74
N HIS A 61 6.48 -37.64 17.29
CA HIS A 61 6.17 -38.07 15.93
C HIS A 61 6.29 -36.93 14.92
N GLU A 62 7.47 -36.75 14.33
CA GLU A 62 7.79 -35.66 13.40
C GLU A 62 6.78 -35.53 12.24
N GLN A 63 6.38 -36.66 11.64
CA GLN A 63 5.40 -36.66 10.55
C GLN A 63 4.03 -36.09 10.97
N LYS A 64 3.56 -36.41 12.18
CA LYS A 64 2.27 -35.94 12.71
C LYS A 64 2.32 -34.46 13.09
N ASN A 65 3.48 -33.96 13.52
CA ASN A 65 3.67 -32.61 14.03
C ASN A 65 4.25 -31.62 13.00
N SER A 66 4.60 -32.12 11.81
CA SER A 66 5.06 -31.34 10.66
C SER A 66 4.14 -30.15 10.28
N PHE A 67 2.86 -30.19 10.66
CA PHE A 67 1.94 -29.06 10.44
C PHE A 67 2.42 -27.75 11.08
N LEU A 68 3.22 -27.82 12.16
CA LEU A 68 3.79 -26.65 12.84
C LEU A 68 4.74 -25.85 11.95
N ASN A 69 5.38 -26.50 10.96
CA ASN A 69 6.28 -25.85 10.01
C ASN A 69 5.57 -24.86 9.07
N ASN A 70 4.23 -24.90 9.00
CA ASN A 70 3.44 -23.95 8.21
C ASN A 70 3.10 -22.66 8.96
N TYR A 71 3.53 -22.50 10.22
CA TYR A 71 3.19 -21.35 11.05
C TYR A 71 4.41 -20.47 11.29
N ASP A 72 4.16 -19.20 11.54
CA ASP A 72 5.21 -18.25 11.90
C ASP A 72 5.89 -18.63 13.22
N ARG A 73 7.23 -18.62 13.23
CA ARG A 73 8.06 -19.08 14.34
C ARG A 73 7.87 -18.22 15.59
N ASP A 74 7.82 -16.91 15.42
CA ASP A 74 7.63 -15.96 16.53
C ASP A 74 6.24 -16.13 17.14
N ASN A 75 5.21 -16.27 16.31
CA ASN A 75 3.86 -16.54 16.78
C ASN A 75 3.77 -17.85 17.58
N LEU A 76 4.48 -18.92 17.19
CA LEU A 76 4.53 -20.17 17.96
C LEU A 76 5.17 -19.96 19.34
N MET A 77 6.30 -19.25 19.40
CA MET A 77 6.98 -18.95 20.67
C MET A 77 6.10 -18.10 21.59
N GLU A 78 5.47 -17.05 21.06
CA GLU A 78 4.57 -16.20 21.83
C GLU A 78 3.33 -16.97 22.32
N THR A 79 2.81 -17.89 21.50
CA THR A 79 1.67 -18.72 21.87
C THR A 79 2.04 -19.65 23.02
N TYR A 80 3.21 -20.30 22.95
CA TYR A 80 3.74 -21.12 24.03
C TYR A 80 3.90 -20.30 25.32
N LYS A 81 4.58 -19.14 25.25
CA LYS A 81 4.73 -18.23 26.41
C LYS A 81 3.39 -17.83 27.00
N LYS A 82 2.39 -17.56 26.16
CA LYS A 82 1.05 -17.19 26.62
C LYS A 82 0.34 -18.35 27.30
N LEU A 83 0.43 -19.57 26.76
CA LEU A 83 -0.13 -20.77 27.38
C LEU A 83 0.49 -21.03 28.76
N ARG A 84 1.82 -20.93 28.87
CA ARG A 84 2.54 -21.03 30.15
C ARG A 84 2.09 -19.95 31.14
N PHE A 85 1.95 -18.70 30.69
CA PHE A 85 1.45 -17.60 31.51
C PHE A 85 0.02 -17.82 32.02
N LEU A 86 -0.84 -18.48 31.23
CA LEU A 86 -2.19 -18.85 31.65
C LEU A 86 -2.22 -20.03 32.64
N GLY A 87 -1.08 -20.68 32.87
CA GLY A 87 -0.90 -21.75 33.85
C GLY A 87 -0.96 -23.17 33.30
N TYR A 88 -0.90 -23.36 31.98
CA TYR A 88 -0.90 -24.70 31.37
C TYR A 88 0.49 -25.33 31.42
N SER A 89 0.54 -26.63 31.75
CA SER A 89 1.79 -27.39 31.77
C SER A 89 2.23 -27.81 30.36
N ASN A 90 3.46 -28.33 30.21
CA ASN A 90 3.95 -28.79 28.90
C ASN A 90 3.17 -30.04 28.46
N GLU A 91 2.80 -30.89 29.41
CA GLU A 91 2.02 -32.10 29.20
C GLU A 91 0.63 -31.75 28.64
N ASN A 92 -0.05 -30.75 29.22
CA ASN A 92 -1.34 -30.30 28.69
C ASN A 92 -1.20 -29.79 27.25
N ILE A 93 -0.16 -29.01 26.97
CA ILE A 93 0.06 -28.45 25.63
C ILE A 93 0.38 -29.57 24.63
N LEU A 94 1.10 -30.61 25.04
CA LEU A 94 1.40 -31.77 24.22
C LEU A 94 0.15 -32.57 23.86
N GLU A 95 -0.72 -32.83 24.85
CA GLU A 95 -2.01 -33.50 24.64
C GLU A 95 -2.89 -32.76 23.64
N GLU A 96 -2.80 -31.43 23.59
CA GLU A 96 -3.63 -30.58 22.74
C GLU A 96 -2.80 -29.68 21.82
N LEU A 97 -1.78 -30.25 21.17
CA LEU A 97 -0.78 -29.50 20.37
C LEU A 97 -1.40 -28.62 19.28
N ARG A 98 -2.60 -28.96 18.79
CA ARG A 98 -3.34 -28.15 17.79
C ARG A 98 -3.71 -26.76 18.32
N ILE A 99 -3.68 -26.52 19.63
CA ILE A 99 -3.89 -25.19 20.21
C ILE A 99 -2.82 -24.18 19.76
N MET A 100 -1.61 -24.65 19.43
CA MET A 100 -0.49 -23.84 18.94
C MET A 100 -0.79 -23.14 17.62
N ARG A 101 -1.85 -23.54 16.91
CA ARG A 101 -2.33 -22.89 15.68
C ARG A 101 -3.02 -21.55 15.96
N LEU A 102 -3.47 -21.32 17.19
CA LEU A 102 -4.13 -20.07 17.56
C LEU A 102 -3.09 -18.99 17.83
N ARG A 103 -3.38 -17.76 17.42
CA ARG A 103 -2.56 -16.60 17.77
C ARG A 103 -2.69 -16.27 19.28
N PRO A 104 -1.65 -15.73 19.92
CA PRO A 104 -1.67 -15.38 21.35
C PRO A 104 -2.86 -14.47 21.72
N LEU A 105 -3.14 -13.50 20.86
CA LEU A 105 -4.24 -12.55 21.02
C LEU A 105 -5.62 -13.24 21.00
N THR A 106 -5.79 -14.23 20.11
CA THR A 106 -7.01 -15.04 20.03
C THR A 106 -7.18 -15.91 21.27
N LEU A 107 -6.10 -16.57 21.71
CA LEU A 107 -6.09 -17.40 22.90
C LEU A 107 -6.50 -16.60 24.15
N ASN A 108 -5.87 -15.44 24.36
CA ASN A 108 -6.18 -14.53 25.46
C ASN A 108 -7.63 -14.05 25.43
N SER A 109 -8.17 -13.75 24.23
CA SER A 109 -9.54 -13.29 24.09
C SER A 109 -10.55 -14.39 24.43
N ARG A 110 -10.34 -15.60 23.92
CA ARG A 110 -11.19 -16.77 24.21
C ARG A 110 -11.21 -17.08 25.71
N TYR A 111 -10.03 -17.11 26.32
CA TYR A 111 -9.87 -17.33 27.76
C TYR A 111 -10.61 -16.27 28.59
N ARG A 112 -10.43 -14.99 28.26
CA ARG A 112 -11.10 -13.89 28.96
C ARG A 112 -12.62 -13.90 28.78
N ILE A 113 -13.14 -14.33 27.63
CA ILE A 113 -14.59 -14.47 27.43
C ILE A 113 -15.17 -15.51 28.39
N TYR A 114 -14.53 -16.66 28.56
CA TYR A 114 -14.99 -17.64 29.56
C TYR A 114 -15.02 -17.05 30.97
N LEU A 115 -14.02 -16.25 31.35
CA LEU A 115 -14.01 -15.54 32.63
C LEU A 115 -15.11 -14.48 32.76
N ASP A 116 -15.46 -13.79 31.67
CA ASP A 116 -16.55 -12.80 31.66
C ASP A 116 -17.87 -13.46 32.07
N TYR A 117 -18.15 -14.64 31.50
CA TYR A 117 -19.33 -15.47 31.79
C TYR A 117 -19.20 -16.33 33.05
N GLY A 118 -18.08 -16.21 33.76
CA GLY A 118 -17.94 -16.77 35.09
C GLY A 118 -17.64 -18.26 35.14
N PHE A 119 -17.06 -18.81 34.08
CA PHE A 119 -16.42 -20.13 34.08
C PHE A 119 -15.36 -20.19 35.20
N ASP A 120 -15.19 -21.36 35.81
CA ASP A 120 -14.10 -21.57 36.75
C ASP A 120 -12.76 -21.58 36.01
N LYS A 121 -11.80 -20.77 36.48
CA LYS A 121 -10.45 -20.66 35.92
C LYS A 121 -9.78 -22.03 35.79
N LYS A 122 -9.98 -22.93 36.75
CA LYS A 122 -9.35 -24.26 36.78
C LYS A 122 -9.94 -25.22 35.74
N LEU A 123 -11.16 -24.95 35.27
CA LEU A 123 -11.89 -25.82 34.34
C LEU A 123 -11.75 -25.37 32.87
N ILE A 124 -11.12 -24.22 32.60
CA ILE A 124 -10.85 -23.77 31.24
C ILE A 124 -9.69 -24.61 30.68
N SER A 125 -10.00 -25.74 30.05
CA SER A 125 -9.00 -26.61 29.42
C SER A 125 -8.55 -26.10 28.04
N LEU A 126 -7.42 -26.62 27.55
CA LEU A 126 -6.95 -26.30 26.19
C LEU A 126 -7.92 -26.79 25.10
N SER A 127 -8.57 -27.93 25.33
CA SER A 127 -9.64 -28.43 24.45
C SER A 127 -10.81 -27.45 24.38
N LEU A 128 -11.21 -26.86 25.51
CA LEU A 128 -12.26 -25.84 25.55
C LEU A 128 -11.88 -24.57 24.78
N LEU A 129 -10.61 -24.14 24.88
CA LEU A 129 -10.10 -23.01 24.10
C LEU A 129 -10.03 -23.31 22.61
N ARG A 130 -9.68 -24.54 22.22
CA ARG A 130 -9.67 -24.99 20.82
C ARG A 130 -11.08 -24.99 20.24
N HIS A 131 -12.03 -25.58 20.95
CA HIS A 131 -13.44 -25.74 20.54
C HIS A 131 -14.35 -24.55 20.87
N PHE A 132 -13.76 -23.37 21.06
CA PHE A 132 -14.46 -22.16 21.50
C PHE A 132 -15.79 -21.86 20.79
N VAL A 133 -15.83 -21.98 19.47
CA VAL A 133 -17.06 -21.71 18.70
C VAL A 133 -18.17 -22.70 19.03
N ALA A 134 -17.83 -23.98 19.21
CA ALA A 134 -18.79 -25.01 19.59
C ALA A 134 -19.28 -24.79 21.03
N THR A 135 -18.37 -24.45 21.95
CA THR A 135 -18.72 -24.12 23.33
C THR A 135 -19.67 -22.92 23.41
N LEU A 136 -19.41 -21.85 22.66
CA LEU A 136 -20.31 -20.69 22.63
C LEU A 136 -21.66 -20.96 21.95
N ALA A 137 -21.80 -22.06 21.19
CA ALA A 137 -23.08 -22.45 20.63
C ALA A 137 -24.00 -23.10 21.67
N HIS A 138 -23.48 -23.53 22.82
CA HIS A 138 -24.29 -24.02 23.93
C HIS A 138 -24.91 -22.87 24.73
N ASN A 139 -26.05 -23.15 25.34
CA ASN A 139 -26.71 -22.22 26.26
C ASN A 139 -26.15 -22.36 27.69
N ILE A 140 -26.49 -21.41 28.56
CA ILE A 140 -25.91 -21.33 29.90
C ILE A 140 -26.33 -22.54 30.76
N HIS A 141 -27.56 -23.02 30.61
CA HIS A 141 -28.05 -24.21 31.33
C HIS A 141 -27.21 -25.45 31.03
N LYS A 142 -26.90 -25.70 29.76
CA LYS A 142 -26.02 -26.81 29.37
C LYS A 142 -24.62 -26.64 29.96
N LEU A 143 -24.05 -25.45 29.89
CA LEU A 143 -22.71 -25.18 30.44
C LEU A 143 -22.65 -25.34 31.97
N LYS A 144 -23.75 -25.03 32.69
CA LYS A 144 -23.91 -25.32 34.12
C LYS A 144 -24.03 -26.83 34.39
N LYS A 145 -24.79 -27.56 33.56
CA LYS A 145 -24.96 -29.02 33.66
C LYS A 145 -23.63 -29.76 33.42
N ASP A 146 -22.86 -29.31 32.45
CA ASP A 146 -21.54 -29.86 32.10
C ASP A 146 -20.46 -29.48 33.14
N GLY A 147 -20.80 -28.71 34.18
CA GLY A 147 -19.91 -28.35 35.28
C GLY A 147 -18.94 -27.21 34.99
N TYR A 148 -18.98 -26.58 33.80
CA TYR A 148 -18.09 -25.48 33.47
C TYR A 148 -18.40 -24.18 34.22
N ILE A 149 -19.67 -23.98 34.57
CA ILE A 149 -20.18 -22.83 35.33
C ILE A 149 -20.86 -23.34 36.60
N ASN A 150 -20.66 -22.66 37.73
CA ASN A 150 -21.36 -22.99 38.98
C ASN A 150 -22.90 -22.92 38.77
N LYS A 151 -23.60 -24.00 39.15
CA LYS A 151 -25.05 -24.18 38.99
C LYS A 151 -25.88 -23.03 39.57
N TYR A 152 -25.45 -22.45 40.68
CA TYR A 152 -26.18 -21.42 41.42
C TYR A 152 -25.84 -19.99 40.97
N LYS A 153 -24.89 -19.83 40.06
CA LYS A 153 -24.44 -18.51 39.60
C LYS A 153 -25.43 -17.94 38.59
N ASN A 154 -25.99 -16.77 38.89
CA ASN A 154 -26.70 -15.97 37.90
C ASN A 154 -25.68 -15.30 36.98
N VAL A 155 -25.50 -15.86 35.78
CA VAL A 155 -24.46 -15.43 34.84
C VAL A 155 -24.80 -14.06 34.25
N LEU A 156 -26.07 -13.86 33.85
CA LEU A 156 -26.53 -12.64 33.20
C LEU A 156 -26.47 -11.45 34.15
N ALA A 157 -26.95 -11.59 35.39
CA ALA A 157 -26.86 -10.53 36.40
C ALA A 157 -25.40 -10.15 36.71
N ASN A 158 -24.50 -11.12 36.74
CA ASN A 158 -23.07 -10.86 36.94
C ASN A 158 -22.44 -10.10 35.76
N VAL A 159 -22.82 -10.43 34.52
CA VAL A 159 -22.38 -9.69 33.32
C VAL A 159 -22.94 -8.25 33.36
N ASN A 160 -24.23 -8.07 33.63
CA ASN A 160 -24.87 -6.76 33.79
C ASN A 160 -24.15 -5.89 34.82
N LYS A 161 -23.89 -6.44 36.01
CA LYS A 161 -23.16 -5.74 37.07
C LYS A 161 -21.76 -5.33 36.64
N LYS A 162 -21.02 -6.20 35.93
CA LYS A 162 -19.65 -5.89 35.45
C LYS A 162 -19.63 -4.79 34.39
N LEU A 163 -20.66 -4.75 33.53
CA LEU A 163 -20.75 -3.82 32.42
C LEU A 163 -21.47 -2.51 32.79
N LYS A 164 -22.14 -2.46 33.95
CA LYS A 164 -22.94 -1.33 34.41
C LYS A 164 -24.01 -0.94 33.38
N LEU A 165 -24.69 -1.94 32.82
CA LEU A 165 -25.77 -1.72 31.85
C LEU A 165 -27.07 -1.47 32.62
N GLU A 166 -27.68 -0.32 32.39
CA GLU A 166 -29.03 0.01 32.88
C GLU A 166 -30.06 -0.41 31.82
N ASN A 167 -31.18 -1.00 32.25
CA ASN A 167 -32.30 -1.36 31.38
C ASN A 167 -31.94 -2.33 30.23
N VAL A 168 -31.24 -3.42 30.55
CA VAL A 168 -31.05 -4.51 29.58
C VAL A 168 -32.36 -5.27 29.43
N GLU A 169 -32.86 -5.39 28.20
CA GLU A 169 -33.92 -6.35 27.86
C GLU A 169 -33.56 -7.70 28.47
N GLU A 170 -34.46 -8.29 29.26
CA GLU A 170 -34.19 -9.55 29.94
C GLU A 170 -33.86 -10.64 28.90
N LEU A 171 -32.57 -10.95 28.78
CA LEU A 171 -32.10 -12.05 27.96
C LEU A 171 -32.36 -13.38 28.67
N ASP A 172 -32.71 -14.40 27.90
CA ASP A 172 -32.93 -15.75 28.42
C ASP A 172 -31.63 -16.57 28.44
N GLU A 173 -31.38 -17.29 29.54
CA GLU A 173 -30.28 -18.26 29.67
C GLU A 173 -30.43 -19.47 28.72
N SER A 174 -31.61 -19.68 28.13
CA SER A 174 -31.87 -20.69 27.09
C SER A 174 -31.18 -20.38 25.75
N LEU A 175 -30.86 -19.11 25.49
CA LEU A 175 -30.21 -18.67 24.26
C LEU A 175 -28.75 -19.14 24.19
N PRO A 176 -28.21 -19.40 22.99
CA PRO A 176 -26.81 -19.71 22.81
C PRO A 176 -25.91 -18.60 23.36
N LEU A 177 -24.83 -18.97 24.06
CA LEU A 177 -23.92 -18.01 24.69
C LEU A 177 -23.32 -17.01 23.70
N LYS A 178 -23.08 -17.42 22.46
CA LYS A 178 -22.63 -16.55 21.36
C LYS A 178 -23.60 -15.41 21.07
N HIS A 179 -24.91 -15.65 21.19
CA HIS A 179 -25.95 -14.66 20.92
C HIS A 179 -26.07 -13.70 22.09
N ILE A 180 -26.12 -14.24 23.32
CA ILE A 180 -26.04 -13.46 24.55
C ILE A 180 -24.81 -12.53 24.54
N HIS A 181 -23.66 -13.04 24.13
CA HIS A 181 -22.45 -12.25 24.00
C HIS A 181 -22.54 -11.14 22.96
N HIS A 182 -23.13 -11.43 21.81
CA HIS A 182 -23.35 -10.44 20.78
C HIS A 182 -24.23 -9.28 21.26
N GLU A 183 -25.36 -9.58 21.91
CA GLU A 183 -26.29 -8.58 22.41
C GLU A 183 -25.66 -7.70 23.50
N TYR A 184 -25.01 -8.32 24.49
CA TYR A 184 -24.30 -7.56 25.52
C TYR A 184 -23.19 -6.68 24.95
N LEU A 185 -22.47 -7.17 23.94
CA LEU A 185 -21.39 -6.40 23.33
C LEU A 185 -21.94 -5.23 22.52
N ALA A 186 -23.03 -5.44 21.77
CA ALA A 186 -23.70 -4.38 21.02
C ALA A 186 -24.22 -3.28 21.97
N GLN A 187 -24.87 -3.66 23.06
CA GLN A 187 -25.37 -2.71 24.05
C GLN A 187 -24.23 -1.96 24.76
N TYR A 188 -23.19 -2.68 25.16
CA TYR A 188 -22.02 -2.05 25.78
C TYR A 188 -21.34 -1.04 24.84
N LEU A 189 -21.17 -1.38 23.56
CA LEU A 189 -20.62 -0.45 22.55
C LEU A 189 -21.54 0.75 22.32
N SER A 190 -22.85 0.54 22.31
CA SER A 190 -23.86 1.60 22.14
C SER A 190 -23.73 2.65 23.24
N LEU A 191 -23.64 2.20 24.50
CA LEU A 191 -23.48 3.10 25.66
C LEU A 191 -22.08 3.72 25.73
N SER A 192 -21.03 2.92 25.59
CA SER A 192 -19.65 3.39 25.77
C SER A 192 -19.20 4.38 24.69
N LEU A 193 -19.70 4.24 23.45
CA LEU A 193 -19.29 5.08 22.32
C LEU A 193 -20.41 5.98 21.79
N ASN A 194 -21.53 6.08 22.51
CA ASN A 194 -22.70 6.88 22.15
C ASN A 194 -23.14 6.63 20.69
N MET A 195 -23.39 5.36 20.36
CA MET A 195 -23.88 4.94 19.04
C MET A 195 -25.22 4.20 19.16
N SER A 196 -25.99 4.17 18.08
CA SER A 196 -27.24 3.41 18.06
C SER A 196 -26.98 1.89 18.11
N ARG A 197 -27.95 1.12 18.63
CA ARG A 197 -27.86 -0.35 18.68
C ARG A 197 -27.69 -0.97 17.29
N ASP A 198 -28.37 -0.42 16.29
CA ASP A 198 -28.27 -0.87 14.89
C ASP A 198 -26.88 -0.64 14.31
N GLU A 199 -26.28 0.51 14.60
CA GLU A 199 -24.92 0.82 14.19
C GLU A 199 -23.90 -0.09 14.89
N ALA A 200 -24.05 -0.34 16.19
CA ALA A 200 -23.22 -1.30 16.92
C ALA A 200 -23.32 -2.70 16.30
N ASN A 201 -24.53 -3.15 15.99
CA ASN A 201 -24.78 -4.43 15.31
C ASN A 201 -24.17 -4.48 13.91
N TYR A 202 -24.31 -3.42 13.11
CA TYR A 202 -23.68 -3.29 11.80
C TYR A 202 -22.15 -3.41 11.91
N ASN A 203 -21.56 -2.69 12.85
CA ASN A 203 -20.12 -2.71 13.10
C ASN A 203 -19.62 -4.09 13.54
N LEU A 204 -20.33 -4.76 14.44
CA LEU A 204 -19.99 -6.12 14.85
C LEU A 204 -20.12 -7.13 13.69
N ARG A 205 -21.10 -6.96 12.79
CA ARG A 205 -21.22 -7.77 11.56
C ARG A 205 -20.07 -7.52 10.60
N LYS A 206 -19.71 -6.25 10.39
CA LYS A 206 -18.60 -5.82 9.51
C LYS A 206 -17.24 -6.29 10.04
N TYR A 207 -17.03 -6.26 11.35
CA TYR A 207 -15.78 -6.62 12.01
C TYR A 207 -15.98 -7.84 12.92
N THR A 208 -16.07 -9.02 12.30
CA THR A 208 -16.36 -10.29 12.98
C THR A 208 -15.40 -10.63 14.12
N ASN A 209 -14.14 -10.20 14.02
CA ASN A 209 -13.14 -10.40 15.06
C ASN A 209 -13.46 -9.68 16.39
N LEU A 210 -14.27 -8.61 16.35
CA LEU A 210 -14.73 -7.94 17.57
C LEU A 210 -15.75 -8.80 18.34
N LYS A 211 -16.53 -9.64 17.67
CA LYS A 211 -17.50 -10.55 18.30
C LYS A 211 -16.85 -11.61 19.20
N CYS A 212 -15.54 -11.78 19.09
CA CYS A 212 -14.77 -12.74 19.88
C CYS A 212 -13.86 -12.02 20.88
N ARG A 213 -14.19 -10.79 21.29
CA ARG A 213 -13.46 -10.03 22.30
C ARG A 213 -14.21 -9.99 23.62
N SER A 214 -13.48 -10.19 24.70
CA SER A 214 -14.01 -10.03 26.05
C SER A 214 -14.35 -8.57 26.31
N PHE A 215 -15.35 -8.32 27.14
CA PHE A 215 -15.77 -6.97 27.48
C PHE A 215 -14.66 -6.20 28.18
N LYS A 216 -13.90 -6.91 29.02
CA LYS A 216 -12.71 -6.35 29.68
C LYS A 216 -11.69 -5.85 28.66
N CYS A 217 -11.40 -6.61 27.60
CA CYS A 217 -10.47 -6.17 26.55
C CYS A 217 -10.98 -4.93 25.82
N ILE A 218 -12.27 -4.91 25.45
CA ILE A 218 -12.86 -3.75 24.75
C ILE A 218 -12.77 -2.50 25.62
N ARG A 219 -13.16 -2.59 26.90
CA ARG A 219 -13.06 -1.48 27.86
C ARG A 219 -11.62 -1.00 28.02
N GLU A 220 -10.69 -1.92 28.26
CA GLU A 220 -9.25 -1.62 28.38
C GLU A 220 -8.70 -0.94 27.13
N ASN A 221 -9.18 -1.33 25.94
CA ASN A 221 -8.78 -0.74 24.67
C ASN A 221 -9.41 0.65 24.47
N ILE A 222 -10.67 0.88 24.83
CA ILE A 222 -11.27 2.22 24.81
C ILE A 222 -10.49 3.17 25.72
N ASP A 223 -10.21 2.75 26.96
CA ASP A 223 -9.43 3.53 27.91
C ASP A 223 -8.02 3.79 27.40
N PHE A 224 -7.37 2.78 26.85
CA PHE A 224 -6.02 2.87 26.31
C PHE A 224 -5.95 3.84 25.12
N LEU A 225 -6.89 3.75 24.17
CA LEU A 225 -6.97 4.61 23.00
C LEU A 225 -7.22 6.08 23.38
N THR A 226 -8.14 6.29 24.33
CA THR A 226 -8.49 7.64 24.79
C THR A 226 -7.33 8.26 25.57
N LYS A 227 -6.75 7.55 26.53
CA LYS A 227 -5.70 8.09 27.41
C LYS A 227 -4.33 8.18 26.73
N THR A 228 -3.97 7.22 25.87
CA THR A 228 -2.62 7.14 25.30
C THR A 228 -2.48 7.90 23.99
N PHE A 229 -3.52 7.85 23.14
CA PHE A 229 -3.51 8.43 21.80
C PHE A 229 -4.46 9.62 21.64
N GLY A 230 -5.22 9.99 22.67
CA GLY A 230 -6.18 11.10 22.59
C GLY A 230 -7.36 10.83 21.66
N PHE A 231 -7.71 9.56 21.42
CA PHE A 231 -8.86 9.25 20.56
C PHE A 231 -10.15 9.69 21.24
N THR A 232 -10.98 10.44 20.53
CA THR A 232 -12.36 10.72 20.97
C THR A 232 -13.22 9.48 20.78
N HIS A 233 -14.32 9.36 21.53
CA HIS A 233 -15.27 8.27 21.34
C HIS A 233 -15.85 8.23 19.91
N GLU A 234 -16.07 9.39 19.30
CA GLU A 234 -16.49 9.50 17.90
C GLU A 234 -15.43 8.93 16.93
N LYS A 235 -14.16 9.20 17.18
CA LYS A 235 -13.07 8.65 16.38
C LYS A 235 -12.97 7.14 16.52
N ILE A 236 -13.12 6.62 17.74
CA ILE A 236 -13.19 5.17 17.99
C ILE A 236 -14.40 4.56 17.27
N ARG A 237 -15.57 5.20 17.33
CA ARG A 237 -16.79 4.78 16.61
C ARG A 237 -16.55 4.70 15.10
N LYS A 238 -15.95 5.73 14.50
CA LYS A 238 -15.60 5.74 13.07
C LYS A 238 -14.57 4.66 12.68
N HIS A 239 -13.67 4.33 13.61
CA HIS A 239 -12.57 3.38 13.42
C HIS A 239 -12.71 2.13 14.29
N ILE A 240 -13.91 1.60 14.51
CA ILE A 240 -14.19 0.60 15.57
C ILE A 240 -13.30 -0.66 15.55
N TYR A 241 -12.72 -0.99 14.40
CA TYR A 241 -11.73 -2.06 14.28
C TYR A 241 -10.51 -1.87 15.20
N VAL A 242 -10.19 -0.64 15.64
CA VAL A 242 -9.08 -0.38 16.58
C VAL A 242 -9.31 -1.04 17.93
N LEU A 243 -10.56 -1.36 18.30
CA LEU A 243 -10.86 -2.11 19.52
C LEU A 243 -10.32 -3.55 19.48
N TYR A 244 -9.90 -4.03 18.30
CA TYR A 244 -9.18 -5.28 18.13
C TYR A 244 -7.66 -5.15 18.41
N SER A 245 -7.15 -3.96 18.73
CA SER A 245 -5.72 -3.77 18.99
C SER A 245 -5.23 -4.63 20.14
N ASP A 246 -4.00 -5.12 20.02
CA ASP A 246 -3.26 -5.67 21.15
C ASP A 246 -2.53 -4.52 21.87
N LYS A 247 -3.04 -4.17 23.06
CA LYS A 247 -2.48 -3.11 23.90
C LYS A 247 -1.00 -3.33 24.22
N GLU A 248 -0.59 -4.56 24.51
CA GLU A 248 0.79 -4.88 24.91
C GLU A 248 1.74 -4.69 23.72
N ASN A 249 1.32 -5.14 22.53
CA ASN A 249 2.07 -4.89 21.29
C ASN A 249 2.13 -3.40 20.95
N ALA A 250 1.02 -2.66 21.03
CA ALA A 250 1.00 -1.23 20.74
C ALA A 250 1.92 -0.44 21.68
N LEU A 251 1.94 -0.77 22.98
CA LEU A 251 2.88 -0.20 23.94
C LEU A 251 4.34 -0.57 23.60
N SER A 252 4.59 -1.79 23.14
CA SER A 252 5.93 -2.23 22.71
C SER A 252 6.40 -1.45 21.46
N VAL A 253 5.50 -1.18 20.52
CA VAL A 253 5.77 -0.31 19.36
C VAL A 253 6.13 1.11 19.80
N LEU A 254 5.34 1.72 20.68
CA LEU A 254 5.63 3.07 21.19
C LEU A 254 6.93 3.13 22.00
N LYS A 255 7.25 2.08 22.76
CA LYS A 255 8.50 1.99 23.52
C LYS A 255 9.71 1.89 22.59
N THR A 256 9.60 1.09 21.53
CA THR A 256 10.70 0.86 20.57
C THR A 256 10.86 2.05 19.62
N TYR A 257 9.75 2.62 19.17
CA TYR A 257 9.69 3.71 18.19
C TYR A 257 8.82 4.85 18.75
N PRO A 258 9.33 5.65 19.69
CA PRO A 258 8.57 6.80 20.21
C PRO A 258 8.37 7.89 19.15
N LYS A 259 9.33 8.02 18.22
CA LYS A 259 9.28 8.94 17.08
C LYS A 259 9.66 8.24 15.79
N LEU A 260 9.07 8.67 14.68
CA LEU A 260 9.52 8.37 13.33
C LEU A 260 10.00 9.67 12.70
N GLY A 261 11.32 9.83 12.61
CA GLY A 261 11.92 11.09 12.20
C GLY A 261 11.59 12.19 13.21
N SER A 262 11.09 13.33 12.73
CA SER A 262 10.65 14.44 13.58
C SER A 262 9.28 14.24 14.25
N THR A 263 8.48 13.27 13.81
CA THR A 263 7.06 13.13 14.22
C THR A 263 6.88 12.11 15.33
N ASP A 264 6.04 12.40 16.33
CA ASP A 264 5.66 11.44 17.37
C ASP A 264 4.85 10.29 16.74
N PHE A 265 5.20 9.05 17.10
CA PHE A 265 4.52 7.87 16.59
C PHE A 265 3.03 7.83 16.99
N LYS A 266 2.68 8.43 18.13
CA LYS A 266 1.29 8.57 18.57
C LYS A 266 0.48 9.43 17.60
N ASP A 267 1.04 10.52 17.10
CA ASP A 267 0.38 11.41 16.13
C ASP A 267 0.17 10.70 14.78
N ILE A 268 1.12 9.84 14.41
CA ILE A 268 1.02 8.98 13.23
C ILE A 268 -0.13 7.97 13.41
N ILE A 269 -0.20 7.27 14.55
CA ILE A 269 -1.32 6.34 14.84
C ILE A 269 -2.65 7.09 14.91
N TYR A 270 -2.67 8.30 15.47
CA TYR A 270 -3.86 9.13 15.50
C TYR A 270 -4.34 9.45 14.08
N SER A 271 -3.44 9.83 13.18
CA SER A 271 -3.77 10.14 11.79
C SER A 271 -4.13 8.88 10.98
N TYR A 272 -3.50 7.75 11.30
CA TYR A 272 -3.64 6.47 10.60
C TYR A 272 -3.90 5.30 11.57
N PRO A 273 -5.13 5.17 12.09
CA PRO A 273 -5.43 4.23 13.18
C PRO A 273 -5.17 2.75 12.88
N ASN A 274 -5.14 2.35 11.60
CA ASN A 274 -4.81 0.97 11.20
C ASN A 274 -3.42 0.52 11.68
N ILE A 275 -2.48 1.45 11.86
CA ILE A 275 -1.09 1.15 12.25
C ILE A 275 -1.04 0.49 13.64
N ILE A 276 -1.97 0.79 14.54
CA ILE A 276 -2.00 0.21 15.89
C ILE A 276 -2.20 -1.32 15.88
N LEU A 277 -2.73 -1.87 14.78
CA LEU A 277 -2.97 -3.30 14.63
C LEU A 277 -1.74 -4.08 14.15
N LEU A 278 -0.67 -3.38 13.76
CA LEU A 278 0.52 -4.00 13.22
C LEU A 278 1.38 -4.59 14.34
N PRO A 279 1.91 -5.82 14.18
CA PRO A 279 2.88 -6.36 15.12
C PRO A 279 4.19 -5.57 15.07
N LEU A 280 4.90 -5.50 16.19
CA LEU A 280 6.19 -4.83 16.30
C LEU A 280 7.20 -5.32 15.25
N SER A 281 7.22 -6.63 14.98
CA SER A 281 8.10 -7.23 13.96
C SER A 281 7.85 -6.68 12.56
N ASN A 282 6.58 -6.45 12.18
CA ASN A 282 6.24 -5.85 10.89
C ASN A 282 6.67 -4.37 10.81
N VAL A 283 6.40 -3.59 11.87
CA VAL A 283 6.82 -2.18 11.93
C VAL A 283 8.34 -2.08 11.80
N ARG A 284 9.07 -2.91 12.57
CA ARG A 284 10.54 -2.99 12.51
C ARG A 284 11.02 -3.36 11.10
N GLY A 285 10.52 -4.46 10.54
CA GLY A 285 10.96 -4.95 9.24
C GLY A 285 10.68 -3.97 8.11
N VAL A 286 9.58 -3.21 8.17
CA VAL A 286 9.31 -2.14 7.20
C VAL A 286 10.32 -1.00 7.35
N ILE A 287 10.60 -0.55 8.57
CA ILE A 287 11.57 0.53 8.80
C ILE A 287 12.95 0.12 8.30
N GLU A 288 13.42 -1.07 8.68
CA GLU A 288 14.71 -1.63 8.24
C GLU A 288 14.78 -1.77 6.72
N CYS A 289 13.68 -2.23 6.09
CA CYS A 289 13.58 -2.32 4.64
C CYS A 289 13.71 -0.93 3.98
N VAL A 290 12.98 0.07 4.47
CA VAL A 290 13.04 1.44 3.91
C VAL A 290 14.44 2.04 4.07
N GLU A 291 15.08 1.85 5.22
CA GLU A 291 16.45 2.31 5.48
C GLU A 291 17.48 1.61 4.57
N LYS A 292 17.29 0.30 4.29
CA LYS A 292 18.13 -0.46 3.34
C LYS A 292 18.16 0.14 1.93
N PHE A 293 17.07 0.78 1.49
CA PHE A 293 16.98 1.47 0.19
C PHE A 293 17.36 2.97 0.28
N GLY A 294 17.98 3.41 1.37
CA GLY A 294 18.53 4.78 1.51
C GLY A 294 17.51 5.85 1.90
N TYR A 295 16.29 5.48 2.32
CA TYR A 295 15.29 6.44 2.77
C TYR A 295 15.35 6.62 4.30
N SER A 296 15.32 7.87 4.76
CA SER A 296 15.25 8.19 6.18
C SER A 296 13.87 7.91 6.81
N ARG A 297 13.82 7.84 8.14
CA ARG A 297 12.56 7.73 8.90
C ARG A 297 11.64 8.93 8.69
N ASP A 298 12.16 10.11 8.37
CA ASP A 298 11.35 11.28 8.00
C ASP A 298 10.56 11.03 6.72
N HIS A 299 11.10 10.25 5.77
CA HIS A 299 10.35 9.85 4.59
C HIS A 299 9.17 8.93 4.95
N ILE A 300 9.35 8.02 5.90
CA ILE A 300 8.28 7.16 6.43
C ILE A 300 7.20 8.02 7.11
N ALA A 301 7.59 9.01 7.91
CA ALA A 301 6.65 9.91 8.58
C ALA A 301 5.77 10.71 7.60
N LYS A 302 6.30 11.04 6.41
CA LYS A 302 5.54 11.68 5.32
C LYS A 302 4.59 10.70 4.60
N VAL A 303 4.85 9.40 4.66
CA VAL A 303 4.02 8.35 4.02
C VAL A 303 3.77 7.18 4.99
N PRO A 304 3.04 7.37 6.11
CA PRO A 304 2.93 6.34 7.14
C PRO A 304 2.21 5.06 6.70
N MET A 305 1.40 5.16 5.64
CA MET A 305 0.69 4.03 5.04
C MET A 305 1.63 2.91 4.57
N ILE A 306 2.91 3.22 4.34
CA ILE A 306 3.91 2.20 3.97
C ILE A 306 4.08 1.13 5.05
N LEU A 307 3.86 1.49 6.33
CA LEU A 307 3.92 0.57 7.47
C LEU A 307 2.88 -0.54 7.39
N LEU A 308 1.80 -0.34 6.65
CA LEU A 308 0.74 -1.34 6.47
C LEU A 308 1.14 -2.47 5.50
N LEU A 309 2.25 -2.33 4.78
CA LEU A 309 2.76 -3.40 3.92
C LEU A 309 3.55 -4.42 4.74
N ASN A 310 3.58 -5.66 4.24
CA ASN A 310 4.53 -6.64 4.73
C ASN A 310 5.94 -6.28 4.24
N PRO A 311 7.00 -6.46 5.05
CA PRO A 311 8.39 -6.15 4.69
C PRO A 311 8.82 -6.77 3.35
N SER A 312 8.50 -8.05 3.13
CA SER A 312 8.84 -8.75 1.89
C SER A 312 8.14 -8.19 0.65
N THR A 313 6.89 -7.76 0.80
CA THR A 313 6.14 -7.10 -0.27
C THR A 313 6.73 -5.73 -0.57
N LEU A 314 7.06 -4.97 0.48
CA LEU A 314 7.70 -3.67 0.32
C LEU A 314 9.06 -3.79 -0.39
N GLU A 315 9.90 -4.73 0.05
CA GLU A 315 11.20 -4.99 -0.56
C GLU A 315 11.08 -5.34 -2.04
N ALA A 316 10.17 -6.25 -2.41
CA ALA A 316 9.94 -6.61 -3.81
C ALA A 316 9.51 -5.39 -4.65
N ARG A 317 8.64 -4.53 -4.10
CA ARG A 317 8.17 -3.32 -4.78
C ARG A 317 9.25 -2.25 -4.90
N LEU A 318 10.07 -2.06 -3.86
CA LEU A 318 11.19 -1.12 -3.89
C LEU A 318 12.27 -1.60 -4.84
N ASN A 319 12.65 -2.88 -4.82
CA ASN A 319 13.57 -3.45 -5.82
C ASN A 319 13.09 -3.15 -7.23
N ARG A 320 11.81 -3.43 -7.52
CA ARG A 320 11.23 -3.16 -8.82
C ARG A 320 11.31 -1.69 -9.24
N ILE A 321 11.05 -0.77 -8.31
CA ILE A 321 11.19 0.68 -8.52
C ILE A 321 12.66 1.07 -8.80
N HIS A 322 13.64 0.39 -8.19
CA HIS A 322 15.06 0.67 -8.42
C HIS A 322 15.62 -0.02 -9.68
N THR A 323 14.96 -1.05 -10.20
CA THR A 323 15.45 -1.80 -11.37
C THR A 323 14.80 -1.37 -12.68
N GLU A 324 13.51 -1.02 -12.66
CA GLU A 324 12.79 -0.66 -13.88
C GLU A 324 13.07 0.79 -14.30
N ASP A 325 13.55 0.98 -15.53
CA ASP A 325 13.90 2.29 -16.12
C ASP A 325 12.81 3.35 -15.96
N TRP A 326 11.55 2.94 -16.08
CA TRP A 326 10.41 3.85 -15.98
C TRP A 326 10.31 4.54 -14.61
N TYR A 327 10.80 3.89 -13.54
CA TYR A 327 10.76 4.46 -12.18
C TYR A 327 12.05 5.16 -11.76
N GLN A 328 13.14 5.03 -12.53
CA GLN A 328 14.45 5.63 -12.22
C GLN A 328 14.38 7.11 -11.84
N PRO A 329 13.57 7.98 -12.51
CA PRO A 329 13.49 9.40 -12.15
C PRO A 329 12.98 9.67 -10.73
N TYR A 330 12.36 8.68 -10.07
CA TYR A 330 11.77 8.81 -8.75
C TYR A 330 12.62 8.20 -7.64
N VAL A 331 13.65 7.42 -7.98
CA VAL A 331 14.53 6.76 -7.01
C VAL A 331 15.18 7.80 -6.09
N GLY A 332 15.16 7.54 -4.78
CA GLY A 332 15.70 8.45 -3.76
C GLY A 332 14.76 9.58 -3.34
N LEU A 333 13.66 9.83 -4.05
CA LEU A 333 12.66 10.81 -3.62
C LEU A 333 11.71 10.21 -2.57
N PRO A 334 11.24 10.97 -1.55
CA PRO A 334 10.24 10.48 -0.60
C PRO A 334 8.98 9.92 -1.28
N ARG A 335 8.70 10.43 -2.48
CA ARG A 335 7.60 10.00 -3.34
C ARG A 335 7.70 8.55 -3.80
N ALA A 336 8.91 7.98 -3.86
CA ALA A 336 9.14 6.56 -4.16
C ALA A 336 8.50 5.62 -3.14
N LEU A 337 8.37 6.03 -1.88
CA LEU A 337 7.65 5.23 -0.89
C LEU A 337 6.14 5.20 -1.19
N ASN A 338 5.57 6.34 -1.59
CA ASN A 338 4.17 6.38 -2.00
C ASN A 338 3.92 5.60 -3.30
N LEU A 339 4.90 5.59 -4.22
CA LEU A 339 4.93 4.72 -5.38
C LEU A 339 4.88 3.25 -4.97
N ALA A 340 5.77 2.82 -4.07
CA ALA A 340 5.82 1.45 -3.58
C ALA A 340 4.48 1.04 -2.93
N PHE A 341 3.84 1.93 -2.18
CA PHE A 341 2.51 1.66 -1.63
C PHE A 341 1.45 1.44 -2.71
N SER A 342 1.43 2.29 -3.73
CA SER A 342 0.38 2.33 -4.78
C SER A 342 0.74 1.52 -6.04
N LEU A 343 1.85 0.79 -6.03
CA LEU A 343 2.43 0.15 -7.22
C LEU A 343 1.44 -0.73 -8.01
N PRO A 344 0.62 -1.60 -7.38
CA PRO A 344 -0.33 -2.44 -8.12
C PRO A 344 -1.37 -1.62 -8.92
N ASP A 345 -1.84 -0.50 -8.35
CA ASP A 345 -2.80 0.37 -9.02
C ASP A 345 -2.13 1.15 -10.16
N ILE A 346 -0.89 1.60 -9.93
CA ILE A 346 -0.08 2.30 -10.93
C ILE A 346 0.17 1.39 -12.14
N GLU A 347 0.55 0.14 -11.92
CA GLU A 347 0.80 -0.81 -13.01
C GLU A 347 -0.45 -1.12 -13.82
N LYS A 348 -1.57 -1.34 -13.13
CA LYS A 348 -2.86 -1.54 -13.79
C LYS A 348 -3.23 -0.34 -14.67
N ARG A 349 -3.04 0.87 -14.15
CA ARG A 349 -3.32 2.12 -14.87
C ARG A 349 -2.35 2.34 -16.02
N ARG A 350 -1.06 2.04 -15.83
CA ARG A 350 -0.04 2.08 -16.87
C ARG A 350 -0.38 1.13 -18.00
N SER A 351 -0.85 -0.08 -17.71
CA SER A 351 -1.34 -1.02 -18.74
C SER A 351 -2.47 -0.40 -19.56
N ILE A 352 -3.50 0.15 -18.90
CA ILE A 352 -4.63 0.80 -19.58
C ILE A 352 -4.16 1.95 -20.48
N LEU A 353 -3.25 2.79 -20.01
CA LEU A 353 -2.75 3.92 -20.81
C LEU A 353 -1.87 3.48 -21.98
N ARG A 354 -1.12 2.39 -21.82
CA ARG A 354 -0.39 1.76 -22.92
C ARG A 354 -1.34 1.20 -23.97
N ASP A 355 -2.43 0.56 -23.55
CA ASP A 355 -3.45 0.03 -24.46
C ASP A 355 -4.17 1.17 -25.21
N LEU A 356 -4.22 2.37 -24.63
CA LEU A 356 -4.72 3.60 -25.27
C LEU A 356 -3.66 4.36 -26.08
N ASN A 357 -2.45 3.81 -26.22
CA ASN A 357 -1.29 4.43 -26.86
C ASN A 357 -0.98 5.85 -26.34
N MET A 358 -1.15 6.08 -25.03
CA MET A 358 -0.81 7.35 -24.39
C MET A 358 0.66 7.35 -23.96
N LYS A 359 1.49 8.09 -24.70
CA LYS A 359 2.95 8.18 -24.45
C LYS A 359 3.31 9.04 -23.24
N CYS A 360 2.54 10.10 -22.98
CA CYS A 360 2.83 11.07 -21.93
C CYS A 360 1.99 10.78 -20.69
N VAL A 361 2.59 10.05 -19.75
CA VAL A 361 1.93 9.67 -18.52
C VAL A 361 2.71 10.22 -17.34
N SER A 362 2.18 11.26 -16.71
CA SER A 362 2.73 11.78 -15.47
C SER A 362 2.47 10.81 -14.32
N MET A 363 3.38 10.76 -13.35
CA MET A 363 3.18 9.92 -12.18
C MET A 363 1.99 10.37 -11.34
N ASN A 364 1.80 11.68 -11.24
CA ASN A 364 0.61 12.29 -10.61
C ASN A 364 -0.69 11.69 -11.16
N LEU A 365 -0.80 11.51 -12.47
CA LEU A 365 -1.95 10.88 -13.11
C LEU A 365 -2.08 9.40 -12.72
N LEU A 366 -0.98 8.66 -12.65
CA LEU A 366 -1.02 7.26 -12.24
C LEU A 366 -1.33 7.05 -10.77
N ALA A 367 -0.98 8.00 -9.90
CA ALA A 367 -1.25 7.97 -8.46
C ALA A 367 -2.55 8.68 -8.05
N CYS A 368 -3.30 9.29 -8.98
CA CYS A 368 -4.50 10.07 -8.64
C CYS A 368 -5.68 9.20 -8.15
N PRO A 369 -6.78 9.79 -7.66
CA PRO A 369 -8.01 9.04 -7.39
C PRO A 369 -8.58 8.38 -8.65
N LYS A 370 -9.21 7.21 -8.49
CA LYS A 370 -9.77 6.42 -9.61
C LYS A 370 -10.74 7.22 -10.50
N SER A 371 -11.55 8.09 -9.90
CA SER A 371 -12.47 8.97 -10.64
C SER A 371 -11.74 9.91 -11.59
N TYR A 372 -10.64 10.51 -11.12
CA TYR A 372 -9.81 11.41 -11.93
C TYR A 372 -9.10 10.66 -13.05
N PHE A 373 -8.48 9.51 -12.73
CA PHE A 373 -7.84 8.65 -13.74
C PHE A 373 -8.81 8.25 -14.84
N ASN A 374 -10.02 7.82 -14.48
CA ASN A 374 -11.04 7.43 -15.46
C ASN A 374 -11.51 8.59 -16.32
N ALA A 375 -11.69 9.78 -15.73
CA ALA A 375 -12.03 10.99 -16.48
C ALA A 375 -10.92 11.34 -17.47
N TYR A 376 -9.65 11.21 -17.06
CA TYR A 376 -8.51 11.39 -17.94
C TYR A 376 -8.49 10.38 -19.09
N ALA A 377 -8.56 9.08 -18.79
CA ALA A 377 -8.52 8.02 -19.78
C ALA A 377 -9.65 8.15 -20.83
N LYS A 378 -10.83 8.65 -20.42
CA LYS A 378 -11.97 8.88 -21.31
C LYS A 378 -11.87 10.16 -22.15
N HIS A 379 -11.23 11.21 -21.65
CA HIS A 379 -11.30 12.56 -22.25
C HIS A 379 -9.95 13.12 -22.72
N GLY A 380 -8.83 12.44 -22.43
CA GLY A 380 -7.48 12.77 -22.88
C GLY A 380 -6.95 14.14 -22.47
N ARG A 381 -7.45 14.73 -21.38
CA ARG A 381 -7.03 16.06 -20.91
C ARG A 381 -6.07 15.95 -19.73
N ASP A 382 -4.76 16.00 -19.98
CA ASP A 382 -3.78 16.03 -18.89
C ASP A 382 -3.72 17.48 -18.41
N LYS A 383 -4.05 17.70 -17.14
CA LYS A 383 -3.98 19.03 -16.54
C LYS A 383 -2.61 19.31 -15.92
N LEU A 384 -1.71 18.33 -15.88
CA LEU A 384 -0.49 18.40 -15.07
C LEU A 384 0.68 19.14 -15.74
N ASN A 385 0.51 19.62 -16.98
CA ASN A 385 1.28 20.72 -17.60
C ASN A 385 2.82 20.65 -17.43
N GLY A 386 3.44 19.46 -17.46
CA GLY A 386 4.90 19.32 -17.39
C GLY A 386 5.56 19.69 -16.05
N VAL A 387 4.80 19.88 -14.96
CA VAL A 387 5.34 20.33 -13.66
C VAL A 387 6.39 19.37 -13.08
N ASP A 388 6.17 18.06 -13.20
CA ASP A 388 7.13 17.06 -12.72
C ASP A 388 8.44 17.12 -13.52
N GLY A 389 8.37 17.36 -14.84
CA GLY A 389 9.54 17.53 -15.71
C GLY A 389 10.37 18.76 -15.34
N VAL A 390 9.71 19.89 -15.08
CA VAL A 390 10.39 21.12 -14.62
C VAL A 390 11.13 20.89 -13.31
N LYS A 391 10.48 20.26 -12.32
CA LYS A 391 11.11 19.97 -11.02
C LYS A 391 12.30 19.03 -11.15
N TYR A 392 12.17 18.01 -11.98
CA TYR A 392 13.25 17.06 -12.27
C TYR A 392 14.46 17.76 -12.88
N LEU A 393 14.24 18.55 -13.95
CA LEU A 393 15.30 19.29 -14.63
C LEU A 393 15.99 20.30 -13.71
N ALA A 394 15.21 21.06 -12.93
CA ALA A 394 15.74 22.01 -11.96
C ALA A 394 16.64 21.33 -10.92
N SER A 395 16.20 20.18 -10.39
CA SER A 395 17.00 19.41 -9.43
C SER A 395 18.27 18.83 -10.06
N LYS A 396 18.22 18.39 -11.33
CA LYS A 396 19.38 17.78 -12.01
C LYS A 396 20.40 18.80 -12.49
N LEU A 397 19.94 19.97 -12.92
CA LEU A 397 20.79 21.05 -13.40
C LEU A 397 21.10 22.10 -12.33
N ASN A 398 20.67 21.88 -11.08
CA ASN A 398 20.90 22.77 -9.94
C ASN A 398 20.51 24.24 -10.23
N VAL A 399 19.34 24.43 -10.84
CA VAL A 399 18.76 25.74 -11.22
C VAL A 399 17.35 25.89 -10.63
N THR A 400 16.82 27.10 -10.64
CA THR A 400 15.48 27.36 -10.11
C THR A 400 14.38 26.85 -11.06
N HIS A 401 13.18 26.56 -10.50
CA HIS A 401 12.04 26.14 -11.31
C HIS A 401 11.64 27.19 -12.36
N GLN A 402 11.79 28.48 -12.05
CA GLN A 402 11.39 29.56 -12.94
C GLN A 402 12.31 29.65 -14.16
N GLU A 403 13.62 29.52 -13.97
CA GLU A 403 14.60 29.51 -15.06
C GLU A 403 14.35 28.38 -16.07
N VAL A 404 14.02 27.17 -15.56
CA VAL A 404 13.65 26.03 -16.42
C VAL A 404 12.37 26.33 -17.19
N ILE A 405 11.36 26.91 -16.54
CA ILE A 405 10.11 27.28 -17.20
C ILE A 405 10.37 28.29 -18.32
N ASP A 406 11.13 29.35 -18.04
CA ASP A 406 11.38 30.43 -18.99
C ASP A 406 12.14 29.92 -20.23
N LYS A 407 13.14 29.05 -20.04
CA LYS A 407 13.88 28.42 -21.15
C LYS A 407 13.05 27.40 -21.95
N LEU A 408 12.12 26.69 -21.32
CA LEU A 408 11.28 25.69 -22.02
C LEU A 408 10.03 26.27 -22.66
N GLN A 409 9.58 27.46 -22.24
CA GLN A 409 8.41 28.13 -22.81
C GLN A 409 8.58 28.51 -24.28
N THR A 410 9.81 28.60 -24.76
CA THR A 410 10.13 28.84 -26.17
C THR A 410 9.70 27.68 -27.07
N HIS A 411 9.61 26.46 -26.54
CA HIS A 411 9.21 25.28 -27.31
C HIS A 411 7.69 25.03 -27.18
N PRO A 412 6.94 24.92 -28.30
CA PRO A 412 5.46 24.85 -28.28
C PRO A 412 4.92 23.62 -27.55
N TYR A 413 5.72 22.55 -27.46
CA TYR A 413 5.31 21.27 -26.88
C TYR A 413 6.08 20.86 -25.62
N SER A 414 6.78 21.79 -24.95
CA SER A 414 7.59 21.50 -23.76
C SER A 414 6.84 20.80 -22.61
N ARG A 415 5.50 20.92 -22.57
CA ARG A 415 4.64 20.29 -21.54
C ARG A 415 4.17 18.88 -21.90
N TYR A 416 4.44 18.42 -23.11
CA TYR A 416 3.98 17.15 -23.67
C TYR A 416 5.11 16.14 -23.84
N VAL A 417 6.21 16.29 -23.10
CA VAL A 417 7.32 15.33 -23.09
C VAL A 417 7.24 14.50 -21.80
N SER A 418 7.42 13.19 -21.93
CA SER A 418 7.39 12.28 -20.79
C SER A 418 8.63 12.48 -19.90
N LEU A 419 8.50 12.24 -18.59
CA LEU A 419 9.63 12.37 -17.67
C LEU A 419 10.76 11.36 -17.99
N GLN A 420 10.40 10.18 -18.51
CA GLN A 420 11.38 9.17 -18.92
C GLN A 420 12.25 9.68 -20.08
N GLN A 421 11.65 10.30 -21.09
CA GLN A 421 12.38 10.91 -22.21
C GLN A 421 13.30 12.02 -21.72
N LEU A 422 12.79 12.92 -20.87
CA LEU A 422 13.62 13.96 -20.25
C LEU A 422 14.82 13.37 -19.50
N ASN A 423 14.60 12.28 -18.74
CA ASN A 423 15.67 11.60 -18.01
C ASN A 423 16.74 11.03 -18.95
N ASN A 424 16.32 10.33 -20.00
CA ASN A 424 17.24 9.71 -20.96
C ASN A 424 18.07 10.75 -21.69
N SER A 425 17.43 11.80 -22.22
CA SER A 425 18.10 12.85 -22.98
C SER A 425 19.03 13.70 -22.12
N VAL A 426 18.62 14.04 -20.88
CA VAL A 426 19.50 14.76 -19.94
C VAL A 426 20.70 13.90 -19.55
N HIS A 427 20.49 12.61 -19.26
CA HIS A 427 21.58 11.72 -18.88
C HIS A 427 22.59 11.58 -20.02
N TYR A 428 22.13 11.38 -21.25
CA TYR A 428 22.99 11.33 -22.44
C TYR A 428 23.78 12.62 -22.65
N LEU A 429 23.11 13.77 -22.54
CA LEU A 429 23.79 15.06 -22.74
C LEU A 429 24.83 15.33 -21.65
N LEU A 430 24.55 14.99 -20.38
CA LEU A 430 25.48 15.18 -19.28
C LEU A 430 26.68 14.21 -19.28
N THR A 431 26.66 13.12 -20.06
CA THR A 431 27.86 12.28 -20.24
C THR A 431 28.84 12.87 -21.25
N LYS A 432 28.39 13.76 -22.15
CA LYS A 432 29.21 14.34 -23.23
C LYS A 432 29.47 15.83 -23.08
N PHE A 433 28.60 16.57 -22.38
CA PHE A 433 28.63 18.02 -22.27
C PHE A 433 28.54 18.47 -20.81
N SER A 434 29.06 19.66 -20.53
CA SER A 434 28.96 20.27 -19.20
C SER A 434 27.52 20.66 -18.86
N GLN A 435 27.22 20.67 -17.57
CA GLN A 435 25.90 21.08 -17.06
C GLN A 435 25.48 22.48 -17.53
N LYS A 436 26.45 23.40 -17.71
CA LYS A 436 26.21 24.75 -18.23
C LYS A 436 25.78 24.72 -19.70
N GLU A 437 26.49 23.98 -20.55
CA GLU A 437 26.15 23.85 -21.97
C GLU A 437 24.76 23.22 -22.18
N VAL A 438 24.43 22.21 -21.37
CA VAL A 438 23.10 21.57 -21.38
C VAL A 438 22.01 22.54 -20.91
N TYR A 439 22.28 23.35 -19.89
CA TYR A 439 21.35 24.39 -19.44
C TYR A 439 21.15 25.49 -20.49
N ASP A 440 22.22 25.91 -21.17
CA ASP A 440 22.13 26.93 -22.22
C ASP A 440 21.27 26.45 -23.39
N ASN A 441 21.33 25.15 -23.70
CA ASN A 441 20.58 24.48 -24.76
C ASN A 441 19.44 23.58 -24.25
N LEU A 442 18.77 24.00 -23.16
CA LEU A 442 17.80 23.16 -22.44
C LEU A 442 16.68 22.58 -23.31
N GLN A 443 16.31 23.21 -24.42
CA GLN A 443 15.26 22.71 -25.32
C GLN A 443 15.61 21.34 -25.91
N LEU A 444 16.90 21.03 -26.07
CA LEU A 444 17.36 19.77 -26.64
C LEU A 444 16.95 18.55 -25.81
N VAL A 445 16.78 18.73 -24.48
CA VAL A 445 16.34 17.65 -23.58
C VAL A 445 14.91 17.15 -23.88
N LEU A 446 14.13 17.94 -24.65
CA LEU A 446 12.78 17.58 -25.06
C LEU A 446 12.77 16.52 -26.16
N TYR A 447 13.87 16.34 -26.88
CA TYR A 447 13.96 15.42 -28.02
C TYR A 447 14.40 14.02 -27.57
N PRO A 448 13.98 12.96 -28.27
CA PRO A 448 14.45 11.60 -28.02
C PRO A 448 15.97 11.47 -28.13
N MET A 449 16.58 10.63 -27.28
CA MET A 449 18.04 10.47 -27.20
C MET A 449 18.66 10.04 -28.54
N ASN A 450 18.02 9.12 -29.26
CA ASN A 450 18.45 8.65 -30.57
C ASN A 450 18.46 9.76 -31.64
N VAL A 451 17.47 10.65 -31.61
CA VAL A 451 17.40 11.80 -32.53
C VAL A 451 18.55 12.76 -32.24
N ILE A 452 18.82 13.03 -30.96
CA ILE A 452 19.98 13.84 -30.55
C ILE A 452 21.28 13.18 -31.01
N GLU A 453 21.45 11.89 -30.79
CA GLU A 453 22.65 11.13 -31.15
C GLU A 453 22.89 11.11 -32.67
N SER A 454 21.85 10.83 -33.46
CA SER A 454 21.95 10.86 -34.92
C SER A 454 22.31 12.24 -35.45
N ALA A 455 21.77 13.31 -34.87
CA ALA A 455 22.11 14.68 -35.25
C ALA A 455 23.54 15.07 -34.85
N VAL A 456 24.06 14.54 -33.73
CA VAL A 456 25.48 14.67 -33.37
C VAL A 456 26.37 13.95 -34.40
N LEU A 457 26.03 12.72 -34.78
CA LEU A 457 26.79 11.98 -35.81
C LEU A 457 26.76 12.67 -37.17
N LYS A 458 25.62 13.25 -37.57
CA LYS A 458 25.49 14.05 -38.80
C LYS A 458 26.36 15.32 -38.79
N LEU A 459 26.68 15.88 -37.62
CA LEU A 459 27.61 17.01 -37.51
C LEU A 459 29.06 16.60 -37.65
N GLU A 460 29.40 15.37 -37.23
CA GLU A 460 30.73 14.80 -37.41
C GLU A 460 30.99 14.46 -38.89
N ASP A 461 29.96 14.03 -39.62
CA ASP A 461 29.98 13.87 -41.07
C ASP A 461 29.79 15.23 -41.79
N THR A 462 30.85 16.02 -41.81
CA THR A 462 30.94 17.40 -42.36
C THR A 462 30.59 17.55 -43.85
N SER A 463 30.15 16.49 -44.53
CA SER A 463 29.89 16.45 -45.97
C SER A 463 28.64 17.21 -46.43
N HIS A 464 27.72 17.56 -45.53
CA HIS A 464 26.38 18.06 -45.89
C HIS A 464 26.00 19.44 -45.34
N ILE A 465 26.84 20.08 -44.52
CA ILE A 465 26.53 21.34 -43.83
C ILE A 465 27.73 22.28 -43.91
N ASP A 466 27.52 23.50 -44.43
CA ASP A 466 28.52 24.57 -44.34
C ASP A 466 28.64 25.03 -42.87
N THR A 467 29.65 24.51 -42.18
CA THR A 467 29.95 24.84 -40.78
C THR A 467 31.04 25.88 -40.64
N THR A 468 31.52 26.47 -41.76
CA THR A 468 32.62 27.46 -41.78
C THR A 468 32.46 28.64 -40.79
N PRO A 469 31.25 29.17 -40.48
CA PRO A 469 31.12 30.27 -39.50
C PRO A 469 31.33 29.83 -38.04
N CYS A 470 31.22 28.53 -37.77
CA CYS A 470 31.24 27.93 -36.44
C CYS A 470 32.54 27.18 -36.14
N GLN A 471 33.46 27.14 -37.12
CA GLN A 471 34.76 26.49 -37.01
C GLN A 471 35.79 27.38 -36.32
N ASP A 472 36.74 26.74 -35.66
CA ASP A 472 37.97 27.37 -35.20
C ASP A 472 39.00 27.44 -36.35
N PRO A 473 40.15 28.11 -36.15
CA PRO A 473 41.22 28.15 -37.17
C PRO A 473 41.78 26.77 -37.55
N SER A 474 41.47 25.71 -36.79
CA SER A 474 41.85 24.32 -37.08
C SER A 474 40.84 23.59 -37.96
N GLY A 475 39.71 24.23 -38.30
CA GLY A 475 38.62 23.65 -39.09
C GLY A 475 37.65 22.79 -38.27
N SER A 476 37.81 22.74 -36.95
CA SER A 476 36.93 21.99 -36.05
C SER A 476 35.79 22.87 -35.53
N ILE A 477 34.59 22.32 -35.36
CA ILE A 477 33.45 23.07 -34.81
C ILE A 477 33.75 23.42 -33.35
N LYS A 478 33.62 24.71 -32.99
CA LYS A 478 33.80 25.13 -31.59
C LYS A 478 32.77 24.45 -30.70
N GLN A 479 33.22 24.00 -29.53
CA GLN A 479 32.40 23.22 -28.60
C GLN A 479 31.08 23.92 -28.20
N GLU A 480 31.13 25.25 -28.04
CA GLU A 480 29.97 26.09 -27.71
C GLU A 480 28.86 26.10 -28.78
N PHE A 481 29.18 25.77 -30.04
CA PHE A 481 28.22 25.73 -31.14
C PHE A 481 27.67 24.34 -31.44
N ILE A 482 28.22 23.28 -30.85
CA ILE A 482 27.78 21.89 -31.13
C ILE A 482 26.30 21.72 -30.79
N LEU A 483 25.88 21.96 -29.53
CA LEU A 483 24.49 21.75 -29.11
C LEU A 483 23.47 22.66 -29.84
N PRO A 484 23.76 23.97 -30.07
CA PRO A 484 22.90 24.81 -30.92
C PRO A 484 22.74 24.27 -32.35
N LEU A 485 23.82 23.77 -32.95
CA LEU A 485 23.79 23.19 -34.30
C LEU A 485 23.01 21.88 -34.34
N VAL A 486 23.14 21.03 -33.32
CA VAL A 486 22.34 19.79 -33.19
C VAL A 486 20.86 20.15 -33.17
N LEU A 487 20.45 21.11 -32.32
CA LEU A 487 19.06 21.57 -32.25
C LEU A 487 18.57 22.11 -33.60
N TYR A 488 19.41 22.90 -34.28
CA TYR A 488 19.11 23.42 -35.61
C TYR A 488 18.87 22.32 -36.63
N LEU A 489 19.70 21.27 -36.66
CA LEU A 489 19.53 20.17 -37.62
C LEU A 489 18.22 19.40 -37.40
N ILE A 490 17.93 19.07 -36.14
CA ILE A 490 16.69 18.37 -35.78
C ILE A 490 15.48 19.20 -36.20
N GLU A 491 15.48 20.49 -35.88
CA GLU A 491 14.36 21.37 -36.23
C GLU A 491 14.29 21.66 -37.72
N LYS A 492 15.42 21.76 -38.43
CA LYS A 492 15.45 21.95 -39.90
C LYS A 492 14.76 20.78 -40.61
N GLU A 493 15.04 19.54 -40.21
CA GLU A 493 14.38 18.34 -40.76
C GLU A 493 12.87 18.35 -40.45
N ASN A 494 12.49 18.93 -39.31
CA ASN A 494 11.11 19.05 -38.86
C ASN A 494 10.43 20.39 -39.22
N ASN A 495 11.00 21.19 -40.12
CA ASN A 495 10.48 22.50 -40.54
C ASN A 495 10.18 23.47 -39.37
N PHE A 496 11.00 23.44 -38.32
CA PHE A 496 10.91 24.30 -37.13
C PHE A 496 9.55 24.24 -36.43
N SER A 497 8.88 23.10 -36.55
CA SER A 497 7.55 22.88 -36.02
C SER A 497 7.55 22.42 -34.56
N GLY A 498 8.72 21.99 -34.04
CA GLY A 498 8.81 21.26 -32.78
C GLY A 498 8.26 19.84 -32.82
N TYR A 499 7.89 19.29 -33.99
CA TYR A 499 7.39 17.91 -34.11
C TYR A 499 8.47 16.84 -33.89
N GLY A 500 9.76 17.22 -33.97
CA GLY A 500 10.89 16.30 -33.77
C GLY A 500 10.91 15.61 -32.41
N ILE A 501 10.18 16.12 -31.41
CA ILE A 501 10.06 15.47 -30.09
C ILE A 501 9.33 14.12 -30.12
N TRP A 502 8.64 13.78 -31.23
CA TRP A 502 7.87 12.55 -31.41
C TRP A 502 8.42 11.60 -32.48
N GLU A 503 9.57 11.91 -33.07
CA GLU A 503 10.24 10.96 -33.97
C GLU A 503 10.64 9.71 -33.18
N GLU A 504 10.25 8.54 -33.67
CA GLU A 504 10.39 7.27 -32.94
C GLU A 504 11.78 6.66 -33.13
N ASP A 505 12.22 5.89 -32.13
CA ASP A 505 13.19 4.81 -32.33
C ASP A 505 12.57 3.77 -33.29
N GLU A 506 13.02 3.70 -34.55
CA GLU A 506 12.56 2.65 -35.47
C GLU A 506 13.04 1.24 -35.07
N GLU A 507 13.80 1.07 -33.98
CA GLU A 507 14.29 -0.23 -33.52
C GLU A 507 13.75 -0.61 -32.14
N LYS A 508 12.54 -1.24 -32.08
CA LYS A 508 12.22 -2.42 -31.23
C LYS A 508 10.75 -2.89 -31.15
N HIS A 509 9.84 -2.40 -31.98
CA HIS A 509 8.48 -2.97 -32.05
C HIS A 509 8.07 -3.36 -33.47
N SER A 510 8.62 -4.48 -33.95
CA SER A 510 7.97 -5.22 -35.04
C SER A 510 6.68 -5.85 -34.54
N SER A 511 5.58 -5.19 -34.88
CA SER A 511 4.22 -5.69 -35.16
C SER A 511 3.14 -4.82 -34.51
N VAL A 512 2.53 -3.99 -35.36
CA VAL A 512 1.09 -3.88 -35.63
C VAL A 512 0.86 -2.46 -36.21
N GLU A 513 0.59 -2.42 -37.51
CA GLU A 513 0.13 -1.24 -38.22
C GLU A 513 -1.17 -0.73 -37.58
N THR A 514 -1.10 0.38 -36.84
CA THR A 514 -2.27 1.23 -36.55
C THR A 514 -1.87 2.65 -36.14
N SER A 515 -0.88 3.24 -36.82
CA SER A 515 -0.37 4.59 -36.50
C SER A 515 -1.24 5.76 -37.00
N GLN A 516 -2.39 5.52 -37.65
CA GLN A 516 -3.17 6.60 -38.28
C GLN A 516 -4.35 7.16 -37.45
N VAL A 517 -4.85 6.46 -36.42
CA VAL A 517 -6.13 6.85 -35.79
C VAL A 517 -5.98 7.92 -34.70
N CYS A 518 -4.85 7.98 -33.98
CA CYS A 518 -4.65 8.98 -32.92
C CYS A 518 -4.17 10.35 -33.46
N MET A 519 -3.43 10.34 -34.58
CA MET A 519 -2.90 11.54 -35.25
C MET A 519 -3.99 12.51 -35.72
N LEU A 520 -5.15 12.01 -36.16
CA LEU A 520 -6.25 12.84 -36.66
C LEU A 520 -7.02 13.57 -35.55
N SER A 521 -7.04 13.04 -34.32
CA SER A 521 -7.74 13.66 -33.18
C SER A 521 -6.96 14.83 -32.57
N VAL A 522 -5.62 14.79 -32.61
CA VAL A 522 -4.76 15.91 -32.16
C VAL A 522 -4.65 16.98 -33.25
N LYS A 523 -4.48 16.60 -34.54
CA LYS A 523 -4.44 17.52 -35.68
C LYS A 523 -5.72 18.35 -35.85
N LYS A 524 -6.90 17.82 -35.51
CA LYS A 524 -8.17 18.58 -35.58
C LYS A 524 -8.37 19.59 -34.44
N LYS A 525 -7.68 19.44 -33.29
CA LYS A 525 -7.86 20.33 -32.13
C LYS A 525 -6.89 21.51 -32.06
N LEU A 526 -5.78 21.48 -32.82
CA LEU A 526 -4.76 22.54 -32.81
C LEU A 526 -4.95 23.63 -33.90
N LYS A 527 -5.98 23.53 -34.76
CA LYS A 527 -6.29 24.52 -35.82
C LYS A 527 -7.12 25.74 -35.35
N LYS A 528 -6.99 26.21 -34.10
CA LYS A 528 -7.57 27.51 -33.71
C LYS A 528 -6.46 28.46 -33.22
N PRO A 529 -6.26 29.62 -33.86
CA PRO A 529 -5.28 30.59 -33.40
C PRO A 529 -5.73 31.17 -32.05
N TRP A 530 -4.78 31.25 -31.12
CA TRP A 530 -4.94 31.94 -29.84
C TRP A 530 -5.06 33.45 -30.10
N THR A 531 -6.28 33.98 -30.09
CA THR A 531 -6.50 35.43 -30.02
C THR A 531 -6.36 35.90 -28.57
N LYS A 532 -5.47 36.89 -28.40
CA LYS A 532 -5.25 37.70 -27.19
C LYS A 532 -6.58 38.08 -26.52
N ARG A 533 -6.93 37.47 -25.39
CA ARG A 533 -7.87 38.07 -24.44
C ARG A 533 -7.09 38.93 -23.45
N ARG A 534 -6.95 40.22 -23.79
CA ARG A 534 -6.71 41.29 -22.81
C ARG A 534 -7.87 41.26 -21.81
N ARG A 535 -7.58 41.07 -20.53
CA ARG A 535 -8.52 41.42 -19.45
C ARG A 535 -8.55 42.94 -19.36
N SER A 536 -9.61 43.56 -19.85
CA SER A 536 -9.98 44.91 -19.49
C SER A 536 -10.44 44.89 -18.03
N VAL A 537 -9.67 45.57 -17.19
CA VAL A 537 -10.09 46.03 -15.86
C VAL A 537 -11.13 47.12 -16.11
N SER A 538 -12.36 46.92 -15.64
CA SER A 538 -13.34 47.99 -15.50
C SER A 538 -13.70 48.11 -14.02
N ILE A 539 -13.30 49.26 -13.49
CA ILE A 539 -13.69 49.87 -12.22
C ILE A 539 -15.21 50.12 -12.23
N LEU A 540 -15.86 49.82 -11.10
CA LEU A 540 -17.07 50.40 -10.49
C LEU A 540 -17.33 49.49 -9.26
N GLY A 541 -17.30 49.91 -8.01
CA GLY A 541 -17.67 51.21 -7.44
C GLY A 541 -18.97 51.04 -6.64
N ASN A 542 -18.82 50.71 -5.34
CA ASN A 542 -19.70 50.98 -4.19
C ASN A 542 -21.16 50.46 -4.11
N ILE A 543 -21.46 49.86 -2.94
CA ILE A 543 -22.53 50.15 -1.94
C ILE A 543 -22.46 48.95 -0.94
N ALA A 544 -21.79 49.03 0.21
CA ALA A 544 -22.12 49.69 1.48
C ALA A 544 -23.21 48.98 2.33
N ALA A 545 -22.80 48.70 3.58
CA ALA A 545 -23.56 48.54 4.84
C ALA A 545 -24.35 47.24 5.11
N SER A 546 -23.75 46.32 5.89
CA SER A 546 -24.11 45.98 7.29
C SER A 546 -23.36 44.72 7.73
#